data_AF-A0A1I3SPQ2-F1
#
_entry.id   AF-A0A1I3SPQ2-F1
#
_cell.length_a   1.000
_cell.length_b   1.000
_cell.length_c   1.000
_cell.angle_alpha   90.00
_cell.angle_beta   90.00
_cell.angle_gamma   90.00
#
_symmetry.space_group_name_H-M   'P 1'
#
loop_
_entity.id
_entity.type
_entity.pdbx_description
1 polymer ?
#
loop_
_entity_poly.entity_id
_entity_poly.type
_entity_poly.pdbx_seq_one_letter_code
_entity_poly.pdbx_strand_id
1 'polypeptide(L)'
;MGSLVGDDDPYIGSFLELFNLRFGIEQTSAEHTFGGITEMAALQKEFEIFKVGRPFVESAKLLGLGGLQNNRAKNRWFALLTWLQKIPSDDPGEYGDPRIVKALIANLVPGGAQLPCFMTAHDSRKGLGLKVVVSVGQPIFYIPRDHLTISLPMAPDVPK
;
A
#
# COMPACT_ATOMS: atom_id res chain seq x y z
N MET A 1 -21.95 -1.11 4.94
CA MET A 1 -20.66 -1.82 5.13
C MET A 1 -20.21 -2.32 3.78
N GLY A 2 -18.91 -2.30 3.54
CA GLY A 2 -18.22 -2.75 2.34
C GLY A 2 -18.29 -4.26 2.18
N SER A 3 -18.29 -4.73 0.94
CA SER A 3 -18.49 -6.16 0.65
C SER A 3 -17.27 -7.06 0.93
N LEU A 4 -16.10 -6.47 1.22
CA LEU A 4 -14.84 -7.18 1.47
C LEU A 4 -14.48 -7.26 2.96
N VAL A 5 -14.44 -6.11 3.66
CA VAL A 5 -14.04 -6.06 5.09
C VAL A 5 -15.27 -6.03 6.03
N GLY A 6 -16.43 -5.59 5.55
CA GLY A 6 -17.71 -5.77 6.23
C GLY A 6 -17.80 -4.98 7.54
N ASP A 7 -18.18 -5.65 8.62
CA ASP A 7 -18.26 -5.03 9.96
C ASP A 7 -16.92 -4.48 10.47
N ASP A 8 -15.81 -4.90 9.86
CA ASP A 8 -14.47 -4.47 10.24
C ASP A 8 -13.95 -3.30 9.37
N ASP A 9 -14.77 -2.72 8.48
CA ASP A 9 -14.43 -1.54 7.68
C ASP A 9 -13.82 -0.37 8.49
N PRO A 10 -14.25 -0.07 9.73
CA PRO A 10 -13.64 0.98 10.53
C PRO A 10 -12.13 0.81 10.76
N TYR A 11 -11.57 -0.40 10.61
CA TYR A 11 -10.14 -0.68 10.73
C TYR A 11 -9.33 -0.33 9.47
N ILE A 12 -9.97 -0.11 8.32
CA ILE A 12 -9.28 0.14 7.04
C ILE A 12 -8.31 1.33 7.16
N GLY A 13 -8.75 2.42 7.79
CA GLY A 13 -7.90 3.59 8.00
C GLY A 13 -6.60 3.25 8.75
N SER A 14 -6.69 2.41 9.79
CA SER A 14 -5.52 1.96 10.55
C SER A 14 -4.59 1.05 9.75
N PHE A 15 -5.11 0.21 8.85
CA PHE A 15 -4.27 -0.63 7.98
C PHE A 15 -3.51 0.21 6.95
N LEU A 16 -4.18 1.19 6.35
CA LEU A 16 -3.56 2.16 5.44
C LEU A 16 -2.49 2.98 6.17
N GLU A 17 -2.79 3.47 7.37
CA GLU A 17 -1.86 4.22 8.21
C GLU A 17 -0.62 3.39 8.56
N LEU A 18 -0.78 2.10 8.91
CA LEU A 18 0.35 1.23 9.21
C LEU A 18 1.30 1.10 8.01
N PHE A 19 0.77 1.01 6.79
CA PHE A 19 1.59 1.07 5.58
C PHE A 19 2.30 2.42 5.46
N ASN A 20 1.58 3.53 5.65
CA ASN A 20 2.12 4.89 5.51
C ASN A 20 3.23 5.20 6.51
N LEU A 21 3.14 4.67 7.73
CA LEU A 21 4.16 4.81 8.75
C LEU A 21 5.40 3.97 8.40
N ARG A 22 5.21 2.74 7.91
CA ARG A 22 6.33 1.84 7.57
C ARG A 22 7.14 2.34 6.37
N PHE A 23 6.46 2.89 5.37
CA PHE A 23 7.07 3.43 4.15
C PHE A 23 7.15 4.96 4.14
N GLY A 24 7.06 5.59 5.32
CA GLY A 24 7.01 7.03 5.47
C GLY A 24 8.34 7.74 5.25
N ILE A 25 8.34 9.03 5.57
CA ILE A 25 9.50 9.91 5.54
C ILE A 25 10.58 9.37 6.50
N GLU A 26 11.84 9.49 6.09
CA GLU A 26 12.98 9.15 6.94
C GLU A 26 12.95 9.98 8.22
N GLN A 27 13.19 9.32 9.34
CA GLN A 27 13.27 9.99 10.62
C GLN A 27 14.71 10.52 10.81
N THR A 28 14.85 11.76 11.27
CA THR A 28 16.11 12.52 11.21
C THR A 28 17.12 12.21 12.32
N SER A 29 16.75 11.41 13.33
CA SER A 29 17.62 11.10 14.48
C SER A 29 18.07 9.64 14.48
N ALA A 30 19.29 9.39 14.00
CA ALA A 30 19.84 8.04 13.88
C ALA A 30 19.94 7.26 15.22
N GLU A 31 19.97 7.94 16.37
CA GLU A 31 20.10 7.29 17.67
C GLU A 31 18.80 6.65 18.18
N HIS A 32 17.63 7.15 17.77
CA HIS A 32 16.34 6.74 18.33
C HIS A 32 15.24 6.51 17.29
N THR A 33 15.54 6.76 16.01
CA THR A 33 14.53 6.76 14.95
C THR A 33 15.05 6.00 13.72
N PHE A 34 15.10 4.67 13.84
CA PHE A 34 15.30 3.76 12.70
C PHE A 34 13.94 3.53 12.03
N GLY A 35 13.82 3.85 10.74
CA GLY A 35 12.56 3.74 10.03
C GLY A 35 12.51 4.46 8.69
N GLY A 36 11.36 4.32 8.02
CA GLY A 36 11.03 5.06 6.81
C GLY A 36 11.54 4.42 5.53
N ILE A 37 11.46 5.18 4.44
CA ILE A 37 11.66 4.65 3.09
C ILE A 37 13.09 4.15 2.82
N THR A 38 14.12 4.76 3.41
CA THR A 38 15.51 4.34 3.24
C THR A 38 15.79 2.99 3.89
N GLU A 39 15.23 2.73 5.08
CA GLU A 39 15.28 1.41 5.71
C GLU A 39 14.56 0.38 4.82
N MET A 40 13.36 0.70 4.32
CA MET A 40 12.62 -0.21 3.46
C MET A 40 13.35 -0.51 2.14
N ALA A 41 14.09 0.45 1.59
CA ALA A 41 14.91 0.22 0.42
C ALA A 41 16.13 -0.67 0.72
N ALA A 42 16.77 -0.50 1.89
CA ALA A 42 17.83 -1.38 2.35
C ALA A 42 17.32 -2.82 2.55
N LEU A 43 16.19 -3.00 3.23
CA LEU A 43 15.56 -4.32 3.41
C LEU A 43 15.12 -4.94 2.08
N GLN A 44 14.57 -4.14 1.16
CA GLN A 44 14.21 -4.60 -0.17
C GLN A 44 15.43 -5.12 -0.93
N LYS A 45 16.57 -4.42 -0.84
CA LYS A 45 17.84 -4.84 -1.46
C LYS A 45 18.35 -6.15 -0.89
N GLU A 46 18.25 -6.35 0.42
CA GLU A 46 18.80 -7.52 1.10
C GLU A 46 17.91 -8.76 0.97
N PHE A 47 16.59 -8.59 1.09
CA PHE A 47 15.65 -9.70 1.26
C PHE A 47 14.67 -9.90 0.10
N GLU A 48 14.66 -9.02 -0.90
CA GLU A 48 13.68 -9.03 -1.99
C GLU A 48 12.23 -9.17 -1.47
N ILE A 49 11.84 -8.31 -0.51
CA ILE A 49 10.51 -8.34 0.13
C ILE A 49 9.41 -8.33 -0.94
N PHE A 50 9.51 -7.40 -1.89
CA PHE A 50 8.68 -7.30 -3.08
C PHE A 50 9.38 -7.98 -4.25
N LYS A 51 8.64 -8.79 -5.00
CA LYS A 51 9.15 -9.54 -6.14
C LYS A 51 8.06 -9.71 -7.19
N VAL A 52 8.39 -9.47 -8.46
CA VAL A 52 7.46 -9.72 -9.57
C VAL A 52 7.01 -11.18 -9.55
N GLY A 53 5.71 -11.41 -9.63
CA GLY A 53 5.10 -12.75 -9.53
C GLY A 53 4.81 -13.22 -8.11
N ARG A 54 5.26 -12.52 -7.06
CA ARG A 54 4.81 -12.73 -5.68
C ARG A 54 3.64 -11.78 -5.37
N PRO A 55 2.50 -12.28 -4.88
CA PRO A 55 1.39 -11.42 -4.46
C PRO A 55 1.79 -10.41 -3.39
N PHE A 56 1.32 -9.17 -3.52
CA PHE A 56 1.55 -8.10 -2.55
C PHE A 56 1.12 -8.49 -1.14
N VAL A 57 0.04 -9.29 -1.01
CA VAL A 57 -0.45 -9.76 0.30
C VAL A 57 0.60 -10.57 1.08
N GLU A 58 1.49 -11.31 0.40
CA GLU A 58 2.54 -12.07 1.08
C GLU A 58 3.61 -11.14 1.66
N SER A 59 4.00 -10.10 0.92
CA SER A 59 4.88 -9.04 1.43
C SER A 59 4.21 -8.28 2.58
N ALA A 60 2.91 -8.00 2.48
CA ALA A 60 2.16 -7.34 3.55
C ALA A 60 2.08 -8.18 4.84
N LYS A 61 1.91 -9.51 4.72
CA LYS A 61 1.98 -10.46 5.85
C LYS A 61 3.37 -10.46 6.48
N LEU A 62 4.42 -10.58 5.66
CA LEU A 62 5.81 -10.59 6.12
C LEU A 62 6.16 -9.32 6.92
N LEU A 63 5.69 -8.17 6.44
CA LEU A 63 5.90 -6.86 7.07
C LEU A 63 4.94 -6.57 8.23
N GLY A 64 3.99 -7.46 8.53
CA GLY A 64 3.02 -7.26 9.61
C GLY A 64 2.00 -6.14 9.35
N LEU A 65 1.69 -5.82 8.10
CA LEU A 65 0.82 -4.69 7.69
C LEU A 65 -0.69 -4.95 7.89
N GLY A 66 -1.04 -5.80 8.85
CA GLY A 66 -2.42 -6.14 9.21
C GLY A 66 -2.76 -5.83 10.66
N GLY A 67 -1.89 -5.10 11.38
CA GLY A 67 -2.08 -4.73 12.78
C GLY A 67 -2.03 -5.91 13.76
N LEU A 68 -1.95 -5.58 15.06
CA LEU A 68 -1.76 -6.59 16.13
C LEU A 68 -3.04 -6.93 16.90
N GLN A 69 -4.09 -6.11 16.78
CA GLN A 69 -5.16 -6.06 17.78
C GLN A 69 -6.44 -6.83 17.41
N ASN A 70 -6.69 -7.13 16.13
CA ASN A 70 -7.91 -7.83 15.69
C ASN A 70 -7.64 -8.80 14.53
N ASN A 71 -7.62 -10.10 14.83
CA ASN A 71 -7.33 -11.15 13.85
C ASN A 71 -8.39 -11.26 12.73
N ARG A 72 -9.66 -10.98 13.04
CA ARG A 72 -10.73 -11.03 12.03
C ARG A 72 -10.57 -9.91 11.02
N ALA A 73 -10.39 -8.69 11.50
CA ALA A 73 -10.14 -7.51 10.67
C ALA A 73 -8.87 -7.68 9.83
N LYS A 74 -7.77 -8.16 10.45
CA LYS A 74 -6.52 -8.51 9.77
C LYS A 74 -6.72 -9.48 8.60
N ASN A 75 -7.43 -10.58 8.83
CA ASN A 75 -7.63 -11.59 7.79
C ASN A 75 -8.52 -11.07 6.65
N ARG A 76 -9.53 -10.24 6.97
CA ARG A 76 -10.37 -9.59 5.96
C ARG A 76 -9.59 -8.52 5.17
N TRP A 77 -8.68 -7.81 5.81
CA TRP A 77 -7.74 -6.91 5.14
C TRP A 77 -6.85 -7.66 4.15
N PHE A 78 -6.26 -8.79 4.54
CA PHE A 78 -5.47 -9.61 3.62
C PHE A 78 -6.31 -10.22 2.49
N ALA A 79 -7.58 -10.54 2.74
CA ALA A 79 -8.51 -10.93 1.67
C ALA A 79 -8.75 -9.79 0.67
N LEU A 80 -8.88 -8.54 1.15
CA LEU A 80 -8.97 -7.37 0.29
C LEU A 80 -7.69 -7.20 -0.55
N LEU A 81 -6.50 -7.31 0.05
CA LEU A 81 -5.24 -7.22 -0.70
C LEU A 81 -5.12 -8.33 -1.75
N THR A 82 -5.58 -9.55 -1.44
CA THR A 82 -5.62 -10.67 -2.39
C THR A 82 -6.58 -10.39 -3.55
N TRP A 83 -7.73 -9.78 -3.26
CA TRP A 83 -8.72 -9.41 -4.27
C TRP A 83 -8.16 -8.43 -5.32
N LEU A 84 -7.16 -7.61 -4.98
CA LEU A 84 -6.49 -6.71 -5.93
C LEU A 84 -5.82 -7.43 -7.12
N GLN A 85 -5.60 -8.75 -7.04
CA GLN A 85 -5.13 -9.56 -8.17
C GLN A 85 -6.16 -9.68 -9.30
N LYS A 86 -7.45 -9.44 -9.00
CA LYS A 86 -8.54 -9.54 -9.97
C LYS A 86 -9.00 -8.18 -10.50
N ILE A 87 -8.53 -7.10 -9.90
CA ILE A 87 -9.00 -5.74 -10.15
C ILE A 87 -8.01 -5.06 -11.08
N PRO A 88 -8.46 -4.33 -12.12
CA PRO A 88 -7.54 -3.64 -13.01
C PRO A 88 -6.75 -2.56 -12.27
N SER A 89 -5.66 -2.12 -12.86
CA SER A 89 -4.90 -0.97 -12.41
C SER A 89 -5.08 0.24 -13.35
N ASP A 90 -4.33 1.31 -13.09
CA ASP A 90 -4.21 2.46 -13.96
C ASP A 90 -3.31 2.22 -15.16
N ASP A 91 -2.54 1.13 -15.18
CA ASP A 91 -1.76 0.68 -16.32
C ASP A 91 -2.58 -0.30 -17.19
N PRO A 92 -2.87 0.03 -18.47
CA PRO A 92 -3.71 -0.80 -19.33
C PRO A 92 -3.22 -2.25 -19.46
N GLY A 93 -4.12 -3.20 -19.16
CA GLY A 93 -3.84 -4.63 -19.24
C GLY A 93 -3.13 -5.22 -18.02
N GLU A 94 -2.89 -4.40 -16.98
CA GLU A 94 -2.29 -4.85 -15.73
C GLU A 94 -3.30 -4.82 -14.56
N TYR A 95 -3.24 -5.83 -13.70
CA TYR A 95 -4.03 -5.90 -12.46
C TYR A 95 -3.41 -5.09 -11.31
N GLY A 96 -4.20 -4.78 -10.29
CA GLY A 96 -3.84 -3.90 -9.19
C GLY A 96 -2.68 -4.42 -8.34
N ASP A 97 -2.70 -5.71 -7.98
CA ASP A 97 -1.61 -6.34 -7.21
C ASP A 97 -0.25 -6.20 -7.94
N PRO A 98 -0.07 -6.70 -9.18
CA PRO A 98 1.21 -6.55 -9.88
C PRO A 98 1.62 -5.09 -10.10
N ARG A 99 0.67 -4.18 -10.33
CA ARG A 99 0.95 -2.74 -10.43
C ARG A 99 1.57 -2.17 -9.16
N ILE A 100 1.03 -2.52 -7.99
CA ILE A 100 1.56 -2.11 -6.68
C ILE A 100 2.98 -2.67 -6.50
N VAL A 101 3.16 -3.97 -6.75
CA VAL A 101 4.46 -4.63 -6.57
C VAL A 101 5.52 -3.99 -7.47
N LYS A 102 5.23 -3.78 -8.76
CA LYS A 102 6.16 -3.13 -9.69
C LYS A 102 6.50 -1.70 -9.27
N ALA A 103 5.51 -0.93 -8.82
CA ALA A 103 5.74 0.43 -8.35
C ALA A 103 6.66 0.46 -7.11
N LEU A 104 6.44 -0.44 -6.16
CA LEU A 104 7.28 -0.54 -4.96
C LEU A 104 8.70 -0.99 -5.30
N ILE A 105 8.87 -1.98 -6.17
CA ILE A 105 10.20 -2.41 -6.63
C ILE A 105 10.93 -1.25 -7.31
N ALA A 106 10.27 -0.52 -8.21
CA ALA A 106 10.87 0.61 -8.91
C ALA A 106 11.23 1.77 -7.97
N ASN A 107 10.40 2.04 -6.96
CA ASN A 107 10.63 3.12 -5.98
C ASN A 107 11.75 2.79 -4.97
N LEU A 108 11.93 1.51 -4.64
CA LEU A 108 12.90 1.05 -3.65
C LEU A 108 14.26 0.66 -4.27
N VAL A 109 14.51 1.00 -5.53
CA VAL A 109 15.81 0.77 -6.17
C VAL A 109 16.92 1.51 -5.40
N PRO A 110 18.00 0.83 -5.00
CA PRO A 110 19.13 1.48 -4.33
C PRO A 110 19.73 2.60 -5.18
N GLY A 111 19.92 3.78 -4.59
CA GLY A 111 20.52 4.94 -5.26
C GLY A 111 19.56 5.78 -6.11
N GLY A 112 18.28 5.39 -6.21
CA GLY A 112 17.22 6.23 -6.79
C GLY A 112 16.67 7.28 -5.82
N ALA A 113 15.84 8.19 -6.34
CA ALA A 113 15.05 9.11 -5.51
C ALA A 113 13.89 8.33 -4.86
N GLN A 114 14.18 7.69 -3.73
CA GLN A 114 13.22 6.90 -2.95
C GLN A 114 12.13 7.82 -2.38
N LEU A 115 10.92 7.70 -2.90
CA LEU A 115 9.79 8.50 -2.41
C LEU A 115 9.15 7.79 -1.22
N PRO A 116 8.81 8.50 -0.13
CA PRO A 116 7.92 7.94 0.88
C PRO A 116 6.62 7.49 0.22
N CYS A 117 6.03 6.41 0.70
CA CYS A 117 4.79 5.87 0.12
C CYS A 117 3.57 6.33 0.91
N PHE A 118 2.48 6.57 0.21
CA PHE A 118 1.19 6.92 0.80
C PHE A 118 0.08 6.06 0.20
N MET A 119 -0.38 5.08 0.96
CA MET A 119 -1.54 4.27 0.64
C MET A 119 -2.82 4.94 1.13
N THR A 120 -3.82 4.96 0.27
CA THR A 120 -5.13 5.56 0.52
C THR A 120 -6.22 4.77 -0.18
N ALA A 121 -7.47 5.21 -0.04
CA ALA A 121 -8.60 4.67 -0.76
C ALA A 121 -9.35 5.77 -1.54
N HIS A 122 -10.02 5.38 -2.61
CA HIS A 122 -10.94 6.25 -3.34
C HIS A 122 -12.30 5.56 -3.55
N ASP A 123 -13.35 6.36 -3.72
CA ASP A 123 -14.68 5.86 -4.05
C ASP A 123 -14.72 5.37 -5.50
N SER A 124 -14.72 4.05 -5.67
CA SER A 124 -14.71 3.38 -6.97
C SER A 124 -15.96 3.61 -7.82
N ARG A 125 -17.02 4.20 -7.25
CA ARG A 125 -18.24 4.59 -7.98
C ARG A 125 -18.11 5.95 -8.67
N LYS A 126 -16.98 6.65 -8.48
CA LYS A 126 -16.70 7.99 -8.97
C LYS A 126 -15.35 8.04 -9.68
N GLY A 127 -15.06 9.19 -10.31
CA GLY A 127 -13.71 9.61 -10.70
C GLY A 127 -12.83 8.50 -11.28
N LEU A 128 -11.97 7.94 -10.42
CA LEU A 128 -10.97 6.93 -10.77
C LEU A 128 -11.53 5.54 -11.10
N GLY A 129 -12.76 5.20 -10.68
CA GLY A 129 -13.42 3.94 -10.99
C GLY A 129 -12.91 2.73 -10.18
N LEU A 130 -13.30 1.53 -10.59
CA LEU A 130 -12.87 0.27 -9.97
C LEU A 130 -11.48 -0.14 -10.48
N LYS A 131 -10.43 0.56 -10.06
CA LYS A 131 -9.04 0.18 -10.35
C LYS A 131 -8.08 0.65 -9.27
N VAL A 132 -6.96 -0.04 -9.11
CA VAL A 132 -5.84 0.50 -8.33
C VAL A 132 -5.17 1.62 -9.11
N VAL A 133 -4.86 2.73 -8.46
CA VAL A 133 -4.16 3.87 -9.09
C VAL A 133 -2.86 4.13 -8.37
N VAL A 134 -1.77 4.29 -9.12
CA VAL A 134 -0.45 4.60 -8.57
C VAL A 134 0.11 5.84 -9.24
N SER A 135 0.35 6.88 -8.44
CA SER A 135 0.77 8.20 -8.91
C SER A 135 1.82 8.82 -8.00
N VAL A 136 2.60 9.77 -8.52
CA VAL A 136 3.46 10.63 -7.69
C VAL A 136 2.76 11.96 -7.43
N GLY A 137 2.79 12.43 -6.19
CA GLY A 137 2.21 13.72 -5.82
C GLY A 137 2.34 14.04 -4.34
N GLN A 138 1.64 15.07 -3.87
CA GLN A 138 1.68 15.54 -2.48
C GLN A 138 0.35 15.27 -1.77
N PRO A 139 0.08 14.01 -1.37
CA PRO A 139 -1.20 13.64 -0.77
C PRO A 139 -1.38 14.20 0.64
N ILE A 140 -0.30 14.60 1.30
CA ILE A 140 -0.32 15.18 2.64
C ILE A 140 -0.07 16.69 2.51
N PHE A 141 -1.15 17.49 2.58
CA PHE A 141 -1.10 18.93 2.24
C PHE A 141 -0.15 19.76 3.12
N TYR A 142 0.16 19.30 4.34
CA TYR A 142 1.05 19.99 5.29
C TYR A 142 2.50 19.47 5.25
N ILE A 143 2.82 18.58 4.32
CA ILE A 143 4.17 18.08 4.09
C ILE A 143 4.56 18.37 2.63
N PRO A 144 5.47 19.32 2.36
CA PRO A 144 5.86 19.69 1.00
C PRO A 144 6.86 18.69 0.40
N ARG A 145 6.45 17.41 0.29
CA ARG A 145 7.26 16.33 -0.24
C ARG A 145 6.42 15.39 -1.10
N ASP A 146 6.98 15.01 -2.24
CA ASP A 146 6.34 14.04 -3.13
C ASP A 146 6.36 12.64 -2.52
N HIS A 147 5.26 11.92 -2.71
CA HIS A 147 5.05 10.55 -2.27
C HIS A 147 4.67 9.68 -3.46
N LEU A 148 5.10 8.42 -3.43
CA LEU A 148 4.49 7.37 -4.22
C LEU A 148 3.11 7.06 -3.62
N THR A 149 2.05 7.54 -4.25
CA THR A 149 0.68 7.32 -3.79
C THR A 149 0.10 6.06 -4.40
N ILE A 150 -0.46 5.18 -3.58
CA ILE A 150 -1.16 3.96 -3.98
C ILE A 150 -2.62 4.09 -3.50
N SER A 151 -3.55 4.22 -4.43
CA SER A 151 -4.97 4.41 -4.11
C SER A 151 -5.77 3.15 -4.41
N LEU A 152 -6.39 2.57 -3.38
CA LEU A 152 -7.20 1.36 -3.47
C LEU A 152 -8.67 1.70 -3.80
N PRO A 153 -9.29 1.00 -4.77
CA PRO A 153 -10.70 1.23 -5.08
C PRO A 153 -11.59 0.62 -3.99
N MET A 154 -12.47 1.42 -3.41
CA MET A 154 -13.41 0.98 -2.38
C MET A 154 -14.84 1.45 -2.68
N ALA A 155 -15.82 0.68 -2.27
CA ALA A 155 -17.24 1.05 -2.28
C ALA A 155 -18.02 0.14 -1.30
N PRO A 156 -19.24 0.53 -0.89
CA PRO A 156 -20.11 -0.33 -0.10
C PRO A 156 -20.37 -1.70 -0.73
N ASP A 157 -20.39 -1.74 -2.06
CA ASP A 157 -20.42 -2.98 -2.84
C ASP A 157 -19.41 -2.89 -3.98
N VAL A 158 -18.67 -3.98 -4.20
CA VAL A 158 -17.66 -4.12 -5.25
C VAL A 158 -17.76 -5.51 -5.88
N PRO A 159 -17.53 -5.64 -7.20
CA PRO A 159 -17.44 -6.95 -7.87
C PRO A 159 -16.37 -7.85 -7.23
N LYS A 160 -16.69 -9.14 -7.05
CA LYS A 160 -15.84 -10.14 -6.36
C LYS A 160 -15.13 -11.11 -7.30
#